data_AF-A0A2G9ME96-F1
#
_entry.id   AF-A0A2G9ME96-F1
#
_cell.length_a   1.000
_cell.length_b   1.000
_cell.length_c   1.000
_cell.angle_alpha   90.00
_cell.angle_beta   90.00
_cell.angle_gamma   90.00
#
_symmetry.space_group_name_H-M   'P 1'
#
loop_
_entity.id
_entity.type
_entity.pdbx_description
1 polymer ?
#
loop_
_entity_poly.entity_id
_entity_poly.type
_entity_poly.pdbx_seq_one_letter_code
_entity_poly.pdbx_strand_id
1 'polypeptide(L)'
;MVSLPEFKYRIRDFFRFSKKELRDLFIAMAVVSFAFAYDDGRETFVITLWLLNYLKVFFMVFLAFVVHESAHKMFGLTLGIRTEYKLWTLGVYITLACTFIFQGKFYVLLPGGVMFFHMTVQRLGHFRYGLNLLSSGLIGAMGPLANLIMATFWETLALNGIFPDFFHKMTFINIYYAVFSMLPIPNLDGISLFFASRMTYTFFFSIFITYIVLFVLGIYSLIWALLLAGACWFMYWYYVEQKIR
;
A
#
# COMPACT_ATOMS: atom_id res chain seq x y z
N MET A 1 -9.75 -16.26 -13.87
CA MET A 1 -9.11 -16.44 -12.54
C MET A 1 -8.85 -17.92 -12.34
N VAL A 2 -7.79 -18.25 -11.61
CA VAL A 2 -7.34 -19.63 -11.36
C VAL A 2 -8.29 -20.34 -10.39
N SER A 3 -8.43 -21.66 -10.52
CA SER A 3 -9.27 -22.47 -9.62
C SER A 3 -8.75 -22.43 -8.18
N LEU A 4 -9.64 -22.56 -7.17
CA LEU A 4 -9.23 -22.54 -5.75
C LEU A 4 -8.15 -23.59 -5.40
N PRO A 5 -8.20 -24.85 -5.89
CA PRO A 5 -7.15 -25.83 -5.63
C PRO A 5 -5.80 -25.41 -6.21
N GLU A 6 -5.79 -24.88 -7.44
CA GLU A 6 -4.58 -24.41 -8.10
C GLU A 6 -4.02 -23.16 -7.42
N PHE A 7 -4.88 -22.26 -6.94
CA PHE A 7 -4.45 -21.10 -6.16
C PHE A 7 -3.77 -21.51 -4.85
N LYS A 8 -4.36 -22.47 -4.11
CA LYS A 8 -3.75 -23.03 -2.89
C LYS A 8 -2.40 -23.68 -3.18
N TYR A 9 -2.31 -24.43 -4.28
CA TYR A 9 -1.04 -25.01 -4.75
C TYR A 9 0.01 -23.92 -5.03
N ARG A 10 -0.37 -22.86 -5.74
CA ARG A 10 0.53 -21.75 -6.07
C ARG A 10 1.02 -21.01 -4.84
N ILE A 11 0.15 -20.75 -3.85
CA ILE A 11 0.57 -20.16 -2.58
C ILE A 11 1.57 -21.07 -1.88
N ARG A 12 1.26 -22.35 -1.70
CA ARG A 12 2.12 -23.30 -0.98
C ARG A 12 3.53 -23.37 -1.57
N ASP A 13 3.63 -23.40 -2.90
CA ASP A 13 4.91 -23.69 -3.56
C ASP A 13 5.69 -22.41 -3.91
N PHE A 14 5.01 -21.32 -4.26
CA PHE A 14 5.61 -20.10 -4.79
C PHE A 14 5.51 -18.86 -3.91
N PHE A 15 4.70 -18.87 -2.83
CA PHE A 15 4.68 -17.76 -1.86
C PHE A 15 5.95 -17.81 -1.01
N ARG A 16 7.01 -17.15 -1.49
CA ARG A 16 8.31 -17.09 -0.82
C ARG A 16 8.85 -15.67 -0.86
N PHE A 17 9.53 -15.29 0.23
CA PHE A 17 10.28 -14.06 0.31
C PHE A 17 11.77 -14.37 0.09
N SER A 18 12.42 -13.62 -0.79
CA SER A 18 13.86 -13.75 -1.01
C SER A 18 14.63 -13.14 0.16
N LYS A 19 15.85 -13.61 0.44
CA LYS A 19 16.72 -13.00 1.47
C LYS A 19 17.00 -11.52 1.18
N LYS A 20 17.16 -11.16 -0.10
CA LYS A 20 17.34 -9.76 -0.53
C LYS A 20 16.09 -8.93 -0.29
N GLU A 21 14.93 -9.49 -0.60
CA GLU A 21 13.62 -8.87 -0.40
C GLU A 21 13.34 -8.61 1.09
N LEU A 22 13.59 -9.59 1.96
CA LEU A 22 13.42 -9.42 3.42
C LEU A 22 14.35 -8.34 3.97
N ARG A 23 15.60 -8.28 3.51
CA ARG A 23 16.54 -7.23 3.90
C ARG A 23 16.02 -5.86 3.47
N ASP A 24 15.59 -5.75 2.22
CA ASP A 24 15.09 -4.49 1.65
C ASP A 24 13.81 -4.03 2.37
N LEU A 25 12.87 -4.94 2.64
CA LEU A 25 11.69 -4.67 3.46
C LEU A 25 12.06 -4.21 4.87
N PHE A 26 13.01 -4.87 5.52
CA PHE A 26 13.43 -4.49 6.87
C PHE A 26 14.02 -3.08 6.92
N ILE A 27 14.85 -2.72 5.94
CA ILE A 27 15.41 -1.36 5.81
C ILE A 27 14.29 -0.33 5.60
N ALA A 28 13.35 -0.61 4.68
CA ALA A 28 12.20 0.26 4.45
C ALA A 28 11.36 0.45 5.72
N MET A 29 11.02 -0.64 6.40
CA MET A 29 10.23 -0.62 7.64
C MET A 29 10.94 0.18 8.73
N ALA A 30 12.25 0.00 8.93
CA ALA A 30 13.00 0.75 9.92
C ALA A 30 12.98 2.26 9.65
N VAL A 31 13.18 2.66 8.39
CA VAL A 31 13.17 4.09 8.01
C VAL A 31 11.80 4.71 8.11
N VAL A 32 10.75 4.02 7.64
CA VAL A 32 9.36 4.50 7.75
C VAL A 32 8.93 4.58 9.21
N SER A 33 9.32 3.61 10.03
CA SER A 33 9.06 3.64 11.48
C SER A 33 9.75 4.81 12.15
N PHE A 34 10.99 5.10 11.76
CA PHE A 34 11.72 6.27 12.25
C PHE A 34 11.00 7.57 11.86
N ALA A 35 10.51 7.67 10.62
CA ALA A 35 9.75 8.83 10.17
C ALA A 35 8.51 9.08 11.04
N PHE A 36 7.72 8.04 11.32
CA PHE A 36 6.51 8.13 12.16
C PHE A 36 6.78 8.26 13.67
N ALA A 37 7.95 7.84 14.15
CA ALA A 37 8.33 7.92 15.55
C ALA A 37 9.17 9.18 15.87
N TYR A 38 9.49 9.99 14.86
CA TYR A 38 10.36 11.15 15.02
C TYR A 38 9.79 12.17 16.02
N ASP A 39 8.51 12.53 15.85
CA ASP A 39 7.77 13.36 16.81
C ASP A 39 7.01 12.44 17.77
N ASP A 40 7.47 12.35 19.01
CA ASP A 40 6.81 11.60 20.07
C ASP A 40 5.77 12.42 20.85
N GLY A 41 5.53 13.67 20.41
CA GLY A 41 4.53 14.58 20.98
C GLY A 41 4.90 15.16 22.34
N ARG A 42 6.16 15.02 22.77
CA ARG A 42 6.64 15.46 24.08
C ARG A 42 7.49 16.71 23.96
N GLU A 43 7.36 17.60 24.93
CA GLU A 43 8.17 18.83 25.00
C GLU A 43 9.64 18.56 25.33
N THR A 44 9.94 17.46 26.02
CA THR A 44 11.30 17.07 26.40
C THR A 44 11.68 15.72 25.83
N PHE A 45 12.86 15.68 25.20
CA PHE A 45 13.41 14.46 24.63
C PHE A 45 13.93 13.53 25.74
N VAL A 46 13.31 12.35 25.88
CA VAL A 46 13.75 11.30 26.78
C VAL A 46 13.99 10.02 25.99
N ILE A 47 15.27 9.64 25.85
CA ILE A 47 15.69 8.57 24.94
C ILE A 47 14.99 7.23 25.19
N THR A 48 14.77 6.85 26.44
CA THR A 48 14.12 5.58 26.82
C THR A 48 12.67 5.54 26.34
N LEU A 49 11.96 6.66 26.48
CA LEU A 49 10.54 6.75 26.13
C LEU A 49 10.36 6.86 24.62
N TRP A 50 11.24 7.59 23.96
CA TRP A 50 11.32 7.64 22.51
C TRP A 50 11.59 6.25 21.91
N LEU A 51 12.52 5.48 22.47
CA LEU A 51 12.82 4.12 22.01
C LEU A 51 11.61 3.17 22.15
N LEU A 52 10.86 3.28 23.25
CA LEU A 52 9.62 2.52 23.43
C LEU A 52 8.55 2.93 22.41
N ASN A 53 8.41 4.23 22.10
CA ASN A 53 7.50 4.69 21.05
C ASN A 53 7.94 4.17 19.68
N TYR A 54 9.24 4.22 19.36
CA TYR A 54 9.79 3.67 18.13
C TYR A 54 9.49 2.18 17.97
N LEU A 55 9.68 1.37 19.02
CA LEU A 55 9.37 -0.07 18.97
C LEU A 55 7.87 -0.32 18.75
N LYS A 56 6.99 0.47 19.38
CA LYS A 56 5.54 0.39 19.16
C LYS A 56 5.18 0.71 17.71
N VAL A 57 5.71 1.82 17.18
CA VAL A 57 5.48 2.25 15.78
C VAL A 57 6.07 1.23 14.80
N PHE A 58 7.25 0.68 15.09
CA PHE A 58 7.87 -0.35 14.27
C PHE A 58 6.98 -1.58 14.14
N PHE A 59 6.35 -2.01 15.22
CA PHE A 59 5.38 -3.11 15.18
C PHE A 59 4.15 -2.78 14.30
N MET A 60 3.63 -1.54 14.37
CA MET A 60 2.51 -1.10 13.54
C MET A 60 2.89 -1.08 12.04
N VAL A 61 4.05 -0.50 11.72
CA VAL A 61 4.57 -0.43 10.34
C VAL A 61 4.88 -1.83 9.82
N PHE A 62 5.43 -2.72 10.65
CA PHE A 62 5.66 -4.11 10.29
C PHE A 62 4.39 -4.82 9.83
N LEU A 63 3.29 -4.69 10.60
CA LEU A 63 2.01 -5.28 10.21
C LEU A 63 1.49 -4.69 8.89
N ALA A 64 1.57 -3.36 8.71
CA ALA A 64 1.15 -2.71 7.49
C ALA A 64 1.93 -3.21 6.26
N PHE A 65 3.27 -3.24 6.33
CA PHE A 65 4.13 -3.71 5.24
C PHE A 65 3.91 -5.19 4.91
N VAL A 66 3.82 -6.05 5.93
CA VAL A 66 3.62 -7.48 5.72
C VAL A 66 2.29 -7.75 5.02
N VAL A 67 1.21 -7.10 5.43
CA VAL A 67 -0.10 -7.27 4.78
C VAL A 67 -0.08 -6.72 3.35
N HIS A 68 0.51 -5.54 3.15
CA HIS A 68 0.65 -4.90 1.84
C HIS A 68 1.38 -5.79 0.83
N GLU A 69 2.57 -6.28 1.18
CA GLU A 69 3.38 -7.13 0.29
C GLU A 69 2.78 -8.52 0.10
N SER A 70 2.13 -9.06 1.14
CA SER A 70 1.42 -10.33 1.03
C SER A 70 0.28 -10.22 0.03
N ALA A 71 -0.45 -9.10 0.01
CA ALA A 71 -1.53 -8.87 -0.95
C ALA A 71 -1.01 -8.82 -2.40
N HIS A 72 0.09 -8.10 -2.65
CA HIS A 72 0.78 -8.08 -3.94
C HIS A 72 1.15 -9.49 -4.42
N LYS A 73 1.80 -10.28 -3.55
CA LYS A 73 2.19 -11.66 -3.85
C LYS A 73 1.01 -12.57 -4.09
N MET A 74 0.04 -12.58 -3.18
CA MET A 74 -1.14 -13.45 -3.30
C MET A 74 -1.88 -13.17 -4.61
N PHE A 75 -2.13 -11.90 -4.94
CA PHE A 75 -2.82 -11.56 -6.18
C PHE A 75 -1.96 -11.84 -7.43
N GLY A 76 -0.65 -11.53 -7.39
CA GLY A 76 0.27 -11.86 -8.47
C GLY A 76 0.28 -13.35 -8.82
N LEU A 77 0.27 -14.23 -7.80
CA LEU A 77 0.22 -15.68 -7.99
C LEU A 77 -1.05 -16.14 -8.71
N THR A 78 -2.20 -15.50 -8.50
CA THR A 78 -3.43 -15.80 -9.26
C THR A 78 -3.27 -15.52 -10.76
N LEU A 79 -2.40 -14.58 -11.13
CA LEU A 79 -2.12 -14.19 -12.50
C LEU A 79 -0.90 -14.90 -13.10
N GLY A 80 -0.23 -15.76 -12.33
CA GLY A 80 1.00 -16.43 -12.77
C GLY A 80 2.20 -15.48 -12.82
N ILE A 81 2.18 -14.42 -12.00
CA ILE A 81 3.25 -13.43 -11.88
C ILE A 81 3.81 -13.50 -10.47
N ARG A 82 5.11 -13.68 -10.34
CA ARG A 82 5.81 -13.60 -9.06
C ARG A 82 6.21 -12.15 -8.83
N THR A 83 5.94 -11.65 -7.64
CA THR A 83 6.32 -10.30 -7.21
C THR A 83 7.47 -10.37 -6.21
N GLU A 84 8.42 -9.44 -6.31
CA GLU A 84 9.43 -9.22 -5.28
C GLU A 84 9.53 -7.74 -4.95
N TYR A 85 9.49 -7.42 -3.66
CA TYR A 85 9.72 -6.06 -3.19
C TYR A 85 11.17 -5.61 -3.46
N LYS A 86 11.32 -4.38 -3.95
CA LYS A 86 12.62 -3.75 -4.17
C LYS A 86 12.65 -2.38 -3.50
N LEU A 87 13.65 -2.18 -2.65
CA LEU A 87 13.89 -0.90 -2.00
C LEU A 87 14.21 0.19 -3.03
N TRP A 88 13.57 1.35 -2.91
CA TRP A 88 13.99 2.54 -3.65
C TRP A 88 14.93 3.38 -2.79
N THR A 89 16.23 3.11 -2.89
CA THR A 89 17.26 3.75 -2.06
C THR A 89 17.18 5.28 -2.04
N LEU A 90 16.97 5.90 -3.20
CA LEU A 90 16.80 7.36 -3.30
C LEU A 90 15.50 7.82 -2.63
N GLY A 91 14.39 7.09 -2.79
CA GLY A 91 13.13 7.38 -2.12
C GLY A 91 13.26 7.35 -0.59
N VAL A 92 13.98 6.35 -0.05
CA VAL A 92 14.26 6.23 1.38
C VAL A 92 15.06 7.43 1.91
N TYR A 93 16.07 7.89 1.17
CA TYR A 93 16.81 9.10 1.54
C TYR A 93 15.94 10.35 1.50
N ILE A 94 15.04 10.46 0.51
CA ILE A 94 14.05 11.56 0.47
C ILE A 94 13.13 11.50 1.68
N THR A 95 12.60 10.32 2.05
CA THR A 95 11.77 10.15 3.25
C THR A 95 12.50 10.62 4.50
N LEU A 96 13.78 10.26 4.68
CA LEU A 96 14.58 10.74 5.80
C LEU A 96 14.79 12.26 5.76
N ALA A 97 15.18 12.81 4.62
CA ALA A 97 15.38 14.25 4.46
C ALA A 97 14.09 15.04 4.77
N CYS A 98 12.95 14.61 4.23
CA CYS A 98 11.65 15.21 4.51
C CYS A 98 11.27 15.09 5.99
N THR A 99 11.57 13.97 6.64
CA THR A 99 11.32 13.80 8.08
C THR A 99 12.04 14.88 8.89
N PHE A 100 13.31 15.14 8.61
CA PHE A 100 14.07 16.18 9.30
C PHE A 100 13.59 17.60 8.95
N ILE A 101 13.26 17.87 7.68
CA ILE A 101 12.79 19.19 7.22
C ILE A 101 11.43 19.54 7.85
N PHE A 102 10.50 18.59 7.88
CA PHE A 102 9.15 18.79 8.42
C PHE A 102 9.05 18.53 9.92
N GLN A 103 10.17 18.19 10.58
CA GLN A 103 10.24 17.86 12.01
C GLN A 103 9.21 16.80 12.43
N GLY A 104 8.93 15.83 11.56
CA GLY A 104 7.94 14.78 11.83
C GLY A 104 6.46 15.21 11.76
N LYS A 105 6.14 16.45 11.39
CA LYS A 105 4.74 16.91 11.25
C LYS A 105 4.06 16.44 9.96
N PHE A 106 4.86 16.22 8.91
CA PHE A 106 4.39 15.72 7.63
C PHE A 106 5.29 14.59 7.14
N TYR A 107 4.69 13.45 6.81
CA TYR A 107 5.40 12.23 6.46
C TYR A 107 5.36 12.04 4.94
N VAL A 108 6.52 11.99 4.29
CA VAL A 108 6.64 11.64 2.87
C VAL A 108 7.21 10.22 2.78
N LEU A 109 6.39 9.26 2.35
CA LEU A 109 6.78 7.86 2.32
C LEU A 109 7.12 7.44 0.88
N LEU A 110 8.39 7.15 0.62
CA LEU A 110 8.86 6.62 -0.67
C LEU A 110 9.70 5.35 -0.43
N PRO A 111 9.16 4.30 0.20
CA PRO A 111 9.95 3.16 0.64
C PRO A 111 10.47 2.31 -0.52
N GLY A 112 9.66 2.11 -1.56
CA GLY A 112 9.98 1.26 -2.69
C GLY A 112 8.72 0.75 -3.35
N GLY A 113 8.87 -0.29 -4.17
CA GLY A 113 7.75 -0.92 -4.84
C GLY A 113 8.11 -2.28 -5.38
N VAL A 114 7.21 -2.81 -6.20
CA VAL A 114 7.20 -4.21 -6.55
C VAL A 114 7.77 -4.46 -7.94
N MET A 115 8.69 -5.42 -8.05
CA MET A 115 9.19 -5.94 -9.32
C MET A 115 8.37 -7.16 -9.74
N PHE A 116 8.00 -7.23 -11.01
CA PHE A 116 7.18 -8.29 -11.58
C PHE A 116 8.02 -9.29 -12.37
N PHE A 117 7.89 -10.58 -12.05
CA PHE A 117 8.58 -11.68 -12.71
C PHE A 117 7.58 -12.67 -13.27
N HIS A 118 7.71 -12.99 -14.56
CA HIS A 118 6.80 -13.89 -15.24
C HIS A 118 7.06 -15.37 -14.85
N MET A 119 6.05 -16.12 -14.43
CA MET A 119 6.17 -17.56 -14.20
C MET A 119 5.74 -18.34 -15.44
N THR A 120 6.70 -18.71 -16.29
CA THR A 120 6.46 -19.35 -17.59
C THR A 120 5.68 -20.66 -17.49
N VAL A 121 5.98 -21.50 -16.49
CA VAL A 121 5.32 -22.81 -16.26
C VAL A 121 3.85 -22.64 -15.85
N GLN A 122 3.53 -21.65 -15.02
CA GLN A 122 2.19 -21.43 -14.47
C GLN A 122 1.23 -20.72 -15.44
N ARG A 123 1.69 -20.41 -16.66
CA ARG A 123 0.92 -19.73 -17.71
C ARG A 123 0.85 -20.56 -19.00
N LEU A 124 0.96 -21.88 -18.91
CA LEU A 124 0.71 -22.80 -20.02
C LEU A 124 -0.71 -22.58 -20.55
N GLY A 125 -0.85 -22.29 -21.86
CA GLY A 125 -2.14 -21.95 -22.49
C GLY A 125 -2.56 -20.48 -22.43
N HIS A 126 -1.81 -19.62 -21.72
CA HIS A 126 -2.03 -18.17 -21.69
C HIS A 126 -1.02 -17.41 -22.56
N PHE A 127 -1.34 -16.16 -22.90
CA PHE A 127 -0.43 -15.28 -23.66
C PHE A 127 0.95 -15.20 -22.99
N ARG A 128 2.01 -15.53 -23.77
CA ARG A 128 3.38 -15.76 -23.29
C ARG A 128 4.32 -14.57 -23.39
N TYR A 129 3.95 -13.53 -24.14
CA TYR A 129 4.85 -12.43 -24.47
C TYR A 129 4.62 -11.23 -23.55
N GLY A 130 5.48 -11.08 -22.54
CA GLY A 130 5.49 -9.90 -21.69
C GLY A 130 4.44 -9.88 -20.58
N LEU A 131 4.54 -8.84 -19.75
CA LEU A 131 3.59 -8.56 -18.68
C LEU A 131 2.46 -7.72 -19.28
N ASN A 132 1.22 -8.18 -19.12
CA ASN A 132 0.07 -7.35 -19.43
C ASN A 132 0.07 -6.15 -18.47
N LEU A 133 0.14 -4.93 -19.01
CA LEU A 133 0.17 -3.70 -18.21
C LEU A 133 -1.02 -3.63 -17.25
N LEU A 134 -2.22 -4.04 -17.68
CA LEU A 134 -3.40 -4.13 -16.83
C LEU A 134 -3.21 -5.10 -15.66
N SER A 135 -2.60 -6.26 -15.91
CA SER A 135 -2.30 -7.23 -14.84
C SER A 135 -1.29 -6.66 -13.85
N SER A 136 -0.21 -6.02 -14.32
CA SER A 136 0.78 -5.38 -13.46
C SER A 136 0.18 -4.24 -12.64
N GLY A 137 -0.64 -3.38 -13.26
CA GLY A 137 -1.33 -2.28 -12.58
C GLY A 137 -2.33 -2.76 -11.53
N LEU A 138 -3.10 -3.81 -11.83
CA LEU A 138 -4.01 -4.41 -10.85
C LEU A 138 -3.25 -5.04 -9.69
N ILE A 139 -2.12 -5.72 -9.93
CA ILE A 139 -1.26 -6.21 -8.84
C ILE A 139 -0.79 -5.02 -7.99
N GLY A 140 -0.24 -3.97 -8.62
CA GLY A 140 0.15 -2.73 -7.95
C GLY A 140 -0.98 -2.10 -7.12
N ALA A 141 -2.24 -2.24 -7.54
CA ALA A 141 -3.36 -1.72 -6.79
C ALA A 141 -3.70 -2.51 -5.51
N MET A 142 -3.35 -3.80 -5.45
CA MET A 142 -3.77 -4.70 -4.38
C MET A 142 -3.08 -4.42 -3.04
N GLY A 143 -1.81 -4.02 -3.04
CA GLY A 143 -1.11 -3.62 -1.81
C GLY A 143 -1.78 -2.43 -1.11
N PRO A 144 -1.95 -1.28 -1.78
CA PRO A 144 -2.64 -0.12 -1.21
C PRO A 144 -4.08 -0.43 -0.80
N LEU A 145 -4.80 -1.25 -1.58
CA LEU A 145 -6.16 -1.68 -1.23
C LEU A 145 -6.18 -2.53 0.03
N ALA A 146 -5.22 -3.44 0.22
CA ALA A 146 -5.11 -4.23 1.44
C ALA A 146 -4.89 -3.36 2.67
N ASN A 147 -4.06 -2.32 2.57
CA ASN A 147 -3.87 -1.35 3.66
C ASN A 147 -5.16 -0.56 3.96
N LEU A 148 -5.94 -0.21 2.95
CA LEU A 148 -7.23 0.46 3.15
C LEU A 148 -8.23 -0.44 3.89
N ILE A 149 -8.27 -1.74 3.55
CA ILE A 149 -9.06 -2.73 4.29
C ILE A 149 -8.57 -2.85 5.73
N MET A 150 -7.25 -2.94 5.94
CA MET A 150 -6.67 -2.99 7.28
C MET A 150 -6.98 -1.73 8.09
N ALA A 151 -6.94 -0.55 7.46
CA ALA A 151 -7.30 0.72 8.09
C ALA A 151 -8.74 0.67 8.62
N THR A 152 -9.71 0.21 7.82
CA THR A 152 -11.09 0.04 8.34
C THR A 152 -11.23 -0.99 9.44
N PHE A 153 -10.47 -2.08 9.37
CA PHE A 153 -10.49 -3.10 10.41
C PHE A 153 -9.98 -2.55 11.75
N TRP A 154 -8.85 -1.84 11.74
CA TRP A 154 -8.29 -1.22 12.95
C TRP A 154 -9.19 -0.14 13.52
N GLU A 155 -9.77 0.72 12.68
CA GLU A 155 -10.66 1.77 13.16
C GLU A 155 -11.93 1.22 13.77
N THR A 156 -12.47 0.12 13.21
CA THR A 156 -13.63 -0.58 13.79
C THR A 156 -13.30 -1.10 15.19
N LEU A 157 -12.09 -1.62 15.42
CA LEU A 157 -11.64 -2.04 16.75
C LEU A 157 -11.45 -0.86 17.70
N ALA A 158 -10.95 0.28 17.21
CA ALA A 158 -10.80 1.51 17.98
C ALA A 158 -12.15 2.02 18.50
N LEU A 159 -13.18 2.04 17.64
CA LEU A 159 -14.54 2.45 18.00
C LEU A 159 -15.21 1.54 19.03
N ASN A 160 -14.85 0.25 19.04
CA ASN A 160 -15.32 -0.70 20.05
C ASN A 160 -14.63 -0.53 21.42
N GLY A 161 -13.76 0.47 21.57
CA GLY A 161 -13.11 0.83 22.84
C GLY A 161 -11.89 -0.02 23.20
N ILE A 162 -11.42 -0.89 22.32
CA ILE A 162 -10.21 -1.69 22.54
C ILE A 162 -9.02 -0.78 22.20
N PHE A 163 -8.22 -0.34 23.19
CA PHE A 163 -7.01 0.48 23.00
C PHE A 163 -7.12 1.54 21.86
N PRO A 164 -8.03 2.54 21.98
CA PRO A 164 -8.41 3.41 20.87
C PRO A 164 -7.22 4.17 20.26
N ASP A 165 -6.35 4.74 21.09
CA ASP A 165 -5.18 5.49 20.61
C ASP A 165 -4.22 4.65 19.77
N PHE A 166 -4.07 3.36 20.15
CA PHE A 166 -3.17 2.44 19.48
C PHE A 166 -3.69 2.06 18.10
N PHE A 167 -4.98 1.68 18.01
CA PHE A 167 -5.57 1.32 16.72
C PHE A 167 -5.81 2.52 15.82
N HIS A 168 -6.16 3.69 16.36
CA HIS A 168 -6.26 4.91 15.55
C HIS A 168 -4.91 5.26 14.89
N LYS A 169 -3.80 5.10 15.63
CA LYS A 169 -2.46 5.27 15.07
C LYS A 169 -2.14 4.20 14.01
N MET A 170 -2.59 2.95 14.18
CA MET A 170 -2.48 1.92 13.15
C MET A 170 -3.28 2.25 11.89
N THR A 171 -4.51 2.75 12.04
CA THR A 171 -5.35 3.23 10.92
C THR A 171 -4.62 4.32 10.16
N PHE A 172 -4.11 5.33 10.89
CA PHE A 172 -3.38 6.45 10.31
C PHE A 172 -2.17 6.01 9.49
N ILE A 173 -1.34 5.10 10.02
CA ILE A 173 -0.17 4.57 9.29
C ILE A 173 -0.59 3.84 8.01
N ASN A 174 -1.65 3.01 8.08
CA ASN A 174 -2.14 2.26 6.92
C ASN A 174 -2.68 3.19 5.82
N ILE A 175 -3.44 4.23 6.20
CA ILE A 175 -3.96 5.23 5.26
C ILE A 175 -2.81 5.97 4.60
N TYR A 176 -1.86 6.49 5.39
CA TYR A 176 -0.68 7.18 4.86
C TYR A 176 0.08 6.30 3.88
N TYR A 177 0.39 5.06 4.27
CA TYR A 177 1.13 4.16 3.41
C TYR A 177 0.37 3.85 2.11
N ALA A 178 -0.95 3.62 2.18
CA ALA A 178 -1.79 3.39 1.00
C ALA A 178 -1.80 4.59 0.04
N VAL A 179 -1.92 5.82 0.56
CA VAL A 179 -1.97 7.05 -0.23
C VAL A 179 -0.65 7.27 -0.96
N PHE A 180 0.47 7.20 -0.24
CA PHE A 180 1.78 7.43 -0.84
C PHE A 180 2.13 6.36 -1.87
N SER A 181 1.80 5.08 -1.62
CA SER A 181 2.02 4.01 -2.60
C SER A 181 1.21 4.18 -3.89
N MET A 182 0.05 4.84 -3.85
CA MET A 182 -0.81 5.09 -5.02
C MET A 182 -0.41 6.32 -5.84
N LEU A 183 0.55 7.13 -5.37
CA LEU A 183 1.04 8.26 -6.15
C LEU A 183 1.72 7.77 -7.44
N PRO A 184 1.55 8.48 -8.57
CA PRO A 184 2.14 8.09 -9.85
C PRO A 184 3.60 8.55 -9.92
N ILE A 185 4.41 8.12 -8.94
CA ILE A 185 5.85 8.41 -8.82
C ILE A 185 6.64 7.16 -9.21
N PRO A 186 7.82 7.29 -9.84
CA PRO A 186 8.65 6.14 -10.20
C PRO A 186 8.92 5.19 -9.04
N ASN A 187 8.92 3.89 -9.31
CA ASN A 187 9.14 2.81 -8.35
C ASN A 187 8.08 2.67 -7.23
N LEU A 188 7.00 3.44 -7.23
CA LEU A 188 5.83 3.20 -6.39
C LEU A 188 4.77 2.39 -7.14
N ASP A 189 3.81 1.81 -6.43
CA ASP A 189 2.82 0.93 -7.04
C ASP A 189 1.87 1.66 -8.01
N GLY A 190 1.51 2.91 -7.68
CA GLY A 190 0.60 3.74 -8.45
C GLY A 190 1.04 3.98 -9.90
N ILE A 191 2.35 3.97 -10.19
CA ILE A 191 2.87 4.18 -11.54
C ILE A 191 2.45 3.05 -12.49
N SER A 192 2.45 1.81 -11.99
CA SER A 192 2.07 0.64 -12.77
C SER A 192 0.59 0.70 -13.16
N LEU A 193 -0.25 1.19 -12.26
CA LEU A 193 -1.68 1.37 -12.47
C LEU A 193 -1.99 2.54 -13.40
N PHE A 194 -1.26 3.65 -13.28
CA PHE A 194 -1.41 4.81 -14.15
C PHE A 194 -1.11 4.47 -15.61
N PHE A 195 0.00 3.75 -15.86
CA PHE A 195 0.36 3.30 -17.21
C PHE A 195 -0.49 2.14 -17.72
N ALA A 196 -1.10 1.36 -16.82
CA ALA A 196 -2.01 0.29 -17.18
C ALA A 196 -3.28 0.82 -17.85
N SER A 197 -3.96 1.75 -17.18
CA SER A 197 -5.12 2.45 -17.73
C SER A 197 -5.45 3.64 -16.86
N ARG A 198 -5.60 4.81 -17.50
CA ARG A 198 -6.02 6.05 -16.82
C ARG A 198 -7.36 5.87 -16.12
N MET A 199 -8.28 5.14 -16.74
CA MET A 199 -9.60 4.85 -16.17
C MET A 199 -9.53 3.98 -14.93
N THR A 200 -8.67 2.96 -14.92
CA THR A 200 -8.49 2.12 -13.72
C THR A 200 -7.78 2.90 -12.62
N TYR A 201 -6.79 3.71 -12.97
CA TYR A 201 -6.10 4.57 -12.02
C TYR A 201 -7.05 5.53 -11.32
N THR A 202 -7.86 6.27 -12.07
CA THR A 202 -8.86 7.20 -11.49
C THR A 202 -9.85 6.49 -10.59
N PHE A 203 -10.27 5.26 -10.92
CA PHE A 203 -11.16 4.48 -10.07
C PHE A 203 -10.53 4.21 -8.69
N PHE A 204 -9.35 3.60 -8.66
CA PHE A 204 -8.66 3.30 -7.41
C PHE A 204 -8.32 4.56 -6.64
N PHE A 205 -7.74 5.57 -7.31
CA PHE A 205 -7.40 6.84 -6.68
C PHE A 205 -8.62 7.54 -6.06
N SER A 206 -9.78 7.48 -6.72
CA SER A 206 -11.04 8.00 -6.17
C SER A 206 -11.46 7.27 -4.90
N ILE A 207 -11.26 5.95 -4.79
CA ILE A 207 -11.53 5.18 -3.56
C ILE A 207 -10.69 5.71 -2.40
N PHE A 208 -9.40 6.00 -2.61
CA PHE A 208 -8.55 6.52 -1.54
C PHE A 208 -8.97 7.93 -1.14
N ILE A 209 -9.24 8.82 -2.10
CA ILE A 209 -9.69 10.19 -1.80
C ILE A 209 -11.00 10.17 -1.03
N THR A 210 -12.00 9.43 -1.51
CA THR A 210 -13.31 9.38 -0.84
C THR A 210 -13.20 8.76 0.54
N TYR A 211 -12.36 7.74 0.71
CA TYR A 211 -12.10 7.15 2.02
C TYR A 211 -11.44 8.14 2.99
N ILE A 212 -10.47 8.94 2.55
CA ILE A 212 -9.85 10.00 3.38
C ILE A 212 -10.89 11.05 3.78
N VAL A 213 -11.73 11.50 2.83
CA VAL A 213 -12.79 12.47 3.12
C VAL A 213 -13.75 11.89 4.16
N LEU A 214 -14.18 10.65 4.00
CA LEU A 214 -15.05 9.97 4.96
C LEU A 214 -14.37 9.78 6.33
N PHE A 215 -13.08 9.44 6.36
CA PHE A 215 -12.29 9.34 7.59
C PHE A 215 -12.25 10.67 8.35
N VAL A 216 -12.04 11.80 7.66
CA VAL A 216 -12.08 13.15 8.26
C VAL A 216 -13.47 13.49 8.78
N LEU A 217 -14.53 13.01 8.13
CA LEU A 217 -15.92 13.18 8.56
C LEU A 217 -16.33 12.20 9.69
N GLY A 218 -15.44 11.31 10.12
CA GLY A 218 -15.72 10.30 11.15
C GLY A 218 -16.59 9.13 10.67
N ILE A 219 -16.73 8.93 9.36
CA ILE A 219 -17.48 7.82 8.76
C ILE A 219 -16.49 6.77 8.23
N TYR A 220 -16.44 5.60 8.86
CA TYR A 220 -15.43 4.59 8.56
C TYR A 220 -15.97 3.42 7.74
N SER A 221 -16.53 3.71 6.57
CA SER A 221 -17.16 2.70 5.71
C SER A 221 -16.53 2.62 4.33
N LEU A 222 -15.97 1.45 4.00
CA LEU A 222 -15.50 1.14 2.64
C LEU A 222 -16.63 1.16 1.62
N ILE A 223 -17.84 0.80 2.03
CA ILE A 223 -18.99 0.71 1.12
C ILE A 223 -19.34 2.11 0.61
N TRP A 224 -19.42 3.09 1.52
CA TRP A 224 -19.64 4.48 1.13
C TRP A 224 -18.49 5.03 0.28
N ALA A 225 -17.25 4.68 0.61
CA ALA A 225 -16.08 5.07 -0.18
C ALA A 225 -16.17 4.55 -1.63
N LEU A 226 -16.58 3.28 -1.80
CA LEU A 226 -16.74 2.65 -3.12
C LEU A 226 -17.89 3.28 -3.93
N LEU A 227 -19.03 3.57 -3.30
CA LEU A 227 -20.15 4.21 -3.97
C LEU A 227 -19.79 5.62 -4.48
N LEU A 228 -19.17 6.43 -3.61
CA LEU A 228 -18.70 7.77 -3.97
C LEU A 228 -17.60 7.71 -5.05
N ALA A 229 -16.68 6.74 -4.95
CA ALA A 229 -15.65 6.55 -5.95
C ALA A 229 -16.22 6.16 -7.31
N GLY A 230 -17.27 5.33 -7.34
CA GLY A 230 -18.01 4.98 -8.55
C GLY A 230 -18.65 6.22 -9.21
N ALA A 231 -19.21 7.12 -8.42
CA ALA A 231 -19.74 8.40 -8.91
C ALA A 231 -18.64 9.30 -9.48
N CYS A 232 -17.51 9.47 -8.76
CA CYS A 232 -16.36 10.23 -9.25
C CYS A 232 -15.78 9.65 -10.54
N TRP A 233 -15.69 8.33 -10.64
CA TRP A 233 -15.22 7.62 -11.82
C TRP A 233 -16.15 7.82 -13.03
N PHE A 234 -17.47 7.74 -12.82
CA PHE A 234 -18.45 8.00 -13.87
C PHE A 234 -18.39 9.46 -14.37
N MET A 235 -18.24 10.41 -13.44
CA MET A 235 -18.04 11.82 -13.78
C MET A 235 -16.77 12.03 -14.60
N TYR A 236 -15.66 11.43 -14.19
CA TYR A 236 -14.40 11.50 -14.96
C TYR A 236 -14.56 10.92 -16.37
N TRP A 237 -15.23 9.78 -16.50
CA TRP A 237 -15.50 9.17 -17.80
C TRP A 237 -16.30 10.11 -18.71
N TYR A 238 -17.39 10.68 -18.20
CA TYR A 238 -18.30 11.54 -18.95
C TYR A 238 -17.64 12.87 -19.38
N TYR A 239 -16.91 13.53 -18.47
CA TYR A 239 -16.36 14.86 -18.74
C TYR A 239 -15.00 14.85 -19.46
N VAL A 240 -14.16 13.85 -19.20
CA VAL A 240 -12.77 13.83 -19.64
C VAL A 240 -12.54 12.75 -20.70
N GLU A 241 -12.80 11.49 -20.38
CA GLU A 241 -12.41 10.37 -21.26
C GLU A 241 -13.25 10.33 -22.56
N GLN A 242 -14.55 10.65 -22.50
CA GLN A 242 -15.37 10.76 -23.72
C GLN A 242 -14.87 11.83 -24.71
N LYS A 243 -14.20 12.89 -24.23
CA LYS A 243 -13.71 13.98 -25.08
C LYS A 243 -12.33 13.73 -25.67
N ILE A 244 -11.57 12.80 -25.08
CA ILE A 244 -10.20 12.46 -25.50
C ILE A 244 -10.20 11.32 -26.52
N ARG A 245 -11.28 10.52 -26.57
CA ARG A 245 -11.50 9.49 -27.60
C ARG A 245 -12.10 10.08 -28.86
#